data_AF-A0A815DZL0-F1
#
_entry.id   AF-A0A815DZL0-F1
#
_cell.length_a   1.000
_cell.length_b   1.000
_cell.length_c   1.000
_cell.angle_alpha   90.00
_cell.angle_beta   90.00
_cell.angle_gamma   90.00
#
_symmetry.space_group_name_H-M   'P 1'
#
loop_
_entity.id
_entity.type
_entity.pdbx_description
1 polymer ?
#
loop_
_entity_poly.entity_id
_entity_poly.type
_entity_poly.pdbx_seq_one_letter_code
_entity_poly.pdbx_strand_id
1 'polypeptide(L)'
;MSATTRQLTLPDSNWFMIKLSTDKVGYGMFAKRDIPCATVILREKPLFQWTDCQMMRTEYEKLDREKKRLFSQLSGSQSSNNGDILDVCQTNCIQLGTTPSSGIFHQMSFVNHDCEGNSFWKWFPRNGEQRLFADRRIKCGEEILVPYHSFMPRNERQNLLKSFYNFNCQCKVCERQLRDNGVSDKKWSDFERNREYVFYSMQTNPSESIKLCDELIDFVKDEYHSSLSLMPDLQFIAGQVALIGLGDMERAAHHLKIAIDLKSFIEGEDADLSSHLKIVALLPVEYHQQFKNYVKKQ
;
A
#
# COMPACT_ATOMS: atom_id res chain seq x y z
N MET A 1 -7.10 -12.84 34.24
CA MET A 1 -7.39 -14.02 33.41
C MET A 1 -6.16 -14.27 32.56
N SER A 2 -5.51 -15.43 32.69
CA SER A 2 -4.27 -15.72 31.98
C SER A 2 -4.52 -15.68 30.47
N ALA A 3 -3.82 -14.81 29.75
CA ALA A 3 -3.77 -14.87 28.30
C ALA A 3 -3.10 -16.19 27.92
N THR A 4 -3.90 -17.21 27.62
CA THR A 4 -3.42 -18.42 26.96
C THR A 4 -2.80 -17.97 25.64
N THR A 5 -1.47 -18.03 25.54
CA THR A 5 -0.74 -17.71 24.32
C THR A 5 -1.25 -18.61 23.21
N ARG A 6 -2.11 -18.07 22.35
CA ARG A 6 -2.67 -18.79 21.22
C ARG A 6 -1.51 -19.22 20.33
N GLN A 7 -1.32 -20.53 20.16
CA GLN A 7 -0.26 -21.04 19.31
C GLN A 7 -0.60 -20.76 17.85
N LEU A 8 -0.05 -19.67 17.30
CA LEU A 8 -0.22 -19.30 15.91
C LEU A 8 0.51 -20.30 15.00
N THR A 9 -0.12 -20.69 13.91
CA THR A 9 0.55 -21.49 12.87
C THR A 9 1.20 -20.55 11.89
N LEU A 10 2.49 -20.32 12.04
CA LEU A 10 3.23 -19.40 11.19
C LEU A 10 4.32 -20.18 10.47
N PRO A 11 4.46 -20.02 9.14
CA PRO A 11 5.59 -20.60 8.44
C PRO A 11 6.89 -19.95 8.92
N ASP A 12 7.99 -20.69 8.85
CA ASP A 12 9.29 -20.15 9.21
C ASP A 12 9.72 -19.13 8.15
N SER A 13 9.66 -17.85 8.52
CA SER A 13 10.14 -16.75 7.69
C SER A 13 11.55 -16.37 8.08
N ASN A 14 12.38 -16.14 7.06
CA ASN A 14 13.72 -15.60 7.26
C ASN A 14 13.70 -14.11 7.64
N TRP A 15 12.66 -13.38 7.26
CA TRP A 15 12.58 -11.92 7.38
C TRP A 15 11.88 -11.45 8.63
N PHE A 16 10.86 -12.17 9.10
CA PHE A 16 10.01 -11.70 10.19
C PHE A 16 9.62 -12.79 11.18
N MET A 17 9.21 -12.36 12.36
CA MET A 17 8.53 -13.14 13.39
C MET A 17 7.24 -12.43 13.76
N ILE A 18 6.25 -13.18 14.28
CA ILE A 18 5.05 -12.57 14.87
C ILE A 18 5.09 -12.82 16.37
N LYS A 19 4.88 -11.75 17.14
CA LYS A 19 4.86 -11.76 18.59
C LYS A 19 3.87 -10.70 19.08
N LEU A 20 3.53 -10.72 20.37
CA LEU A 20 2.73 -9.65 20.96
C LEU A 20 3.45 -8.31 20.78
N SER A 21 2.73 -7.29 20.30
CA SER A 21 3.25 -5.94 20.20
C SER A 21 3.23 -5.27 21.58
N THR A 22 4.28 -4.52 21.89
CA THR A 22 4.38 -3.73 23.13
C THR A 22 3.72 -2.36 22.98
N ASP A 23 3.69 -1.84 21.75
CA ASP A 23 3.28 -0.47 21.46
C ASP A 23 1.92 -0.42 20.76
N LYS A 24 1.43 -1.56 20.26
CA LYS A 24 0.16 -1.75 19.58
C LYS A 24 -0.67 -2.83 20.26
N VAL A 25 -1.96 -2.91 19.91
CA VAL A 25 -2.87 -3.92 20.47
C VAL A 25 -2.69 -5.25 19.73
N GLY A 26 -2.52 -6.34 20.46
CA GLY A 26 -2.50 -7.69 19.90
C GLY A 26 -1.12 -8.14 19.40
N TYR A 27 -1.13 -8.96 18.35
CA TYR A 27 0.10 -9.43 17.72
C TYR A 27 0.58 -8.43 16.67
N GLY A 28 1.89 -8.43 16.41
CA GLY A 28 2.53 -7.64 15.37
C GLY A 28 3.59 -8.46 14.64
N MET A 29 3.91 -8.05 13.42
CA MET A 29 4.99 -8.60 12.61
C MET A 29 6.27 -7.80 12.84
N PHE A 30 7.37 -8.46 13.20
CA PHE A 30 8.64 -7.82 13.54
C PHE A 30 9.78 -8.39 12.71
N ALA A 31 10.72 -7.54 12.30
CA ALA A 31 11.88 -7.95 11.54
C ALA A 31 12.83 -8.84 12.37
N LYS A 32 13.23 -10.01 11.82
CA LYS A 32 14.23 -10.93 12.40
C LYS A 32 15.67 -10.49 12.15
N ARG A 33 15.88 -9.60 11.19
CA ARG A 33 17.16 -9.05 10.74
C ARG A 33 16.91 -7.71 10.07
N ASP A 34 17.98 -6.99 9.73
CA ASP A 34 17.85 -5.80 8.90
C ASP A 34 17.26 -6.16 7.53
N ILE A 35 16.21 -5.46 7.14
CA ILE A 35 15.52 -5.61 5.86
C ILE A 35 15.87 -4.41 4.98
N PRO A 36 16.58 -4.60 3.86
CA PRO A 36 16.84 -3.53 2.90
C PRO A 36 15.55 -2.98 2.27
N CYS A 37 15.60 -1.73 1.82
CA CYS A 37 14.53 -1.12 1.03
C CYS A 37 14.19 -1.97 -0.21
N ALA A 38 12.91 -1.96 -0.62
CA ALA A 38 12.34 -2.75 -1.73
C ALA A 38 12.40 -4.28 -1.57
N THR A 39 12.83 -4.80 -0.42
CA THR A 39 12.80 -6.26 -0.17
C THR A 39 11.36 -6.77 -0.12
N VAL A 40 11.08 -7.87 -0.82
CA VAL A 40 9.84 -8.64 -0.63
C VAL A 40 9.92 -9.40 0.69
N ILE A 41 9.19 -8.92 1.70
CA ILE A 41 9.15 -9.47 3.05
C ILE A 41 8.32 -10.74 3.10
N LEU A 42 7.15 -10.72 2.44
CA LEU A 42 6.16 -11.79 2.44
C LEU A 42 5.45 -11.84 1.09
N ARG A 43 5.22 -13.06 0.60
CA ARG A 43 4.33 -13.38 -0.54
C ARG A 43 3.22 -14.28 -0.01
N GLU A 44 1.98 -13.89 -0.21
CA GLU A 44 0.84 -14.63 0.33
C GLU A 44 -0.32 -14.66 -0.65
N LYS A 45 -0.83 -15.86 -0.95
CA LYS A 45 -2.11 -16.03 -1.64
C LYS A 45 -3.25 -15.83 -0.63
N PRO A 46 -4.38 -15.23 -1.04
CA PRO A 46 -5.49 -15.05 -0.11
C PRO A 46 -6.04 -16.40 0.34
N LEU A 47 -6.50 -16.48 1.60
CA LEU A 47 -7.36 -17.57 2.06
C LEU A 47 -8.59 -17.64 1.14
N PHE A 48 -9.25 -16.51 0.95
CA PHE A 48 -10.32 -16.27 -0.01
C PHE A 48 -10.41 -14.80 -0.38
N GLN A 49 -11.12 -14.52 -1.47
CA GLN A 49 -11.33 -13.19 -2.03
C GLN A 49 -12.80 -13.02 -2.42
N TRP A 50 -13.31 -11.80 -2.42
CA TRP A 50 -14.66 -11.47 -2.87
C TRP A 50 -14.67 -10.10 -3.56
N THR A 51 -15.62 -9.90 -4.47
CA THR A 51 -15.82 -8.63 -5.16
C THR A 51 -16.96 -7.80 -4.60
N ASP A 52 -17.96 -8.46 -4.02
CA ASP A 52 -19.11 -7.86 -3.34
C ASP A 52 -19.14 -8.36 -1.90
N CYS A 53 -19.29 -7.45 -0.94
CA CYS A 53 -19.42 -7.78 0.47
C CYS A 53 -20.58 -8.75 0.74
N GLN A 54 -21.63 -8.77 -0.09
CA GLN A 54 -22.73 -9.74 -0.01
C GLN A 54 -22.27 -11.18 -0.30
N MET A 55 -21.25 -11.36 -1.15
CA MET A 55 -20.70 -12.67 -1.50
C MET A 55 -19.70 -13.20 -0.48
N MET A 56 -19.19 -12.35 0.43
CA MET A 56 -18.12 -12.70 1.35
C MET A 56 -18.42 -13.99 2.14
N ARG A 57 -19.63 -14.12 2.69
CA ARG A 57 -20.03 -15.31 3.46
C ARG A 57 -20.06 -16.55 2.59
N THR A 58 -20.54 -16.44 1.36
CA THR A 58 -20.56 -17.55 0.39
C THR A 58 -19.15 -18.01 0.03
N GLU A 59 -18.19 -17.08 -0.14
CA GLU A 59 -16.80 -17.44 -0.40
C GLU A 59 -16.11 -18.06 0.81
N TYR A 60 -16.41 -17.58 2.03
CA TYR A 60 -15.94 -18.20 3.26
C TYR A 60 -16.41 -19.67 3.40
N GLU A 61 -17.65 -19.98 3.03
CA GLU A 61 -18.16 -21.34 3.21
C GLU A 61 -17.47 -22.38 2.30
N LYS A 62 -16.94 -21.94 1.16
CA LYS A 62 -16.18 -22.79 0.22
C LYS A 62 -14.77 -23.14 0.71
N LEU A 63 -14.29 -22.49 1.78
CA LEU A 63 -12.96 -22.75 2.31
C LEU A 63 -12.82 -24.21 2.80
N ASP A 64 -11.67 -24.80 2.49
CA ASP A 64 -11.28 -26.08 3.08
C ASP A 64 -11.00 -25.96 4.59
N ARG A 65 -10.82 -27.13 5.22
CA ARG A 65 -10.59 -27.22 6.67
C ARG A 65 -9.34 -26.48 7.13
N GLU A 66 -8.28 -26.45 6.32
CA GLU A 66 -7.03 -25.79 6.67
C GLU A 66 -7.17 -24.27 6.63
N LYS A 67 -7.79 -23.73 5.59
CA LYS A 67 -8.06 -22.30 5.45
C LYS A 67 -9.03 -21.79 6.51
N LYS A 68 -10.10 -22.54 6.84
CA LYS A 68 -10.99 -22.19 7.98
C LYS A 68 -10.23 -22.21 9.31
N ARG A 69 -9.29 -23.15 9.49
CA ARG A 69 -8.42 -23.21 10.67
C ARG A 69 -7.50 -21.98 10.76
N LEU A 70 -6.86 -21.57 9.67
CA LEU A 70 -6.05 -20.34 9.63
C LEU A 70 -6.89 -19.09 9.87
N PHE A 71 -8.04 -18.97 9.19
CA PHE A 71 -8.99 -17.86 9.38
C PHE A 71 -9.41 -17.72 10.83
N SER A 72 -9.69 -18.83 11.52
CA SER A 72 -10.08 -18.81 12.92
C SER A 72 -9.02 -18.16 13.83
N GLN A 73 -7.74 -18.14 13.42
CA GLN A 73 -6.63 -17.52 14.17
C GLN A 73 -6.67 -15.99 14.15
N LEU A 74 -7.38 -15.40 13.20
CA LEU A 74 -7.55 -13.96 13.07
C LEU A 74 -8.53 -13.42 14.13
N SER A 75 -8.37 -12.15 14.46
CA SER A 75 -9.22 -11.46 15.43
C SER A 75 -10.03 -10.37 14.73
N GLY A 76 -11.30 -10.26 15.10
CA GLY A 76 -12.12 -9.11 14.75
C GLY A 76 -11.92 -7.95 15.74
N SER A 77 -12.50 -6.80 15.43
CA SER A 77 -12.38 -5.56 16.21
C SER A 77 -13.29 -5.56 17.45
N GLN A 78 -14.36 -6.37 17.45
CA GLN A 78 -15.41 -6.36 18.47
C GLN A 78 -15.26 -7.54 19.43
N SER A 79 -15.04 -7.24 20.71
CA SER A 79 -14.87 -8.26 21.77
C SER A 79 -16.14 -9.06 22.06
N SER A 80 -17.33 -8.55 21.71
CA SER A 80 -18.61 -9.20 21.97
C SER A 80 -18.99 -10.28 20.94
N ASN A 81 -18.36 -10.26 19.76
CA ASN A 81 -18.73 -11.11 18.63
C ASN A 81 -17.60 -12.08 18.26
N ASN A 82 -16.98 -12.72 19.25
CA ASN A 82 -15.94 -13.74 19.02
C ASN A 82 -16.44 -14.80 18.03
N GLY A 83 -15.95 -14.73 16.78
CA GLY A 83 -16.29 -15.66 15.71
C GLY A 83 -17.28 -15.15 14.66
N ASP A 84 -17.71 -13.88 14.69
CA ASP A 84 -18.44 -13.32 13.54
C ASP A 84 -17.49 -13.10 12.36
N ILE A 85 -17.74 -13.86 11.29
CA ILE A 85 -16.98 -13.81 10.04
C ILE A 85 -16.98 -12.37 9.48
N LEU A 86 -18.06 -11.62 9.65
CA LEU A 86 -18.15 -10.23 9.17
C LEU A 86 -17.15 -9.32 9.88
N ASP A 87 -17.10 -9.38 11.22
CA ASP A 87 -16.16 -8.56 12.00
C ASP A 87 -14.70 -8.92 11.70
N VAL A 88 -14.37 -10.22 11.63
CA VAL A 88 -13.03 -10.67 11.24
C VAL A 88 -12.68 -10.17 9.84
N CYS A 89 -13.58 -10.32 8.86
CA CYS A 89 -13.33 -9.86 7.50
C CYS A 89 -13.20 -8.35 7.40
N GLN A 90 -14.04 -7.59 8.09
CA GLN A 90 -13.98 -6.12 8.09
C GLN A 90 -12.66 -5.61 8.68
N THR A 91 -12.16 -6.30 9.71
CA THR A 91 -10.92 -5.92 10.40
C THR A 91 -9.65 -6.31 9.63
N ASN A 92 -9.71 -7.37 8.81
CA ASN A 92 -8.52 -8.00 8.25
C ASN A 92 -8.44 -7.96 6.72
N CYS A 93 -9.45 -7.45 6.03
CA CYS A 93 -9.44 -7.46 4.57
C CYS A 93 -8.43 -6.47 3.98
N ILE A 94 -7.76 -6.90 2.91
CA ILE A 94 -6.81 -6.09 2.16
C ILE A 94 -7.34 -5.93 0.73
N GLN A 95 -7.36 -4.69 0.23
CA GLN A 95 -7.81 -4.37 -1.13
C GLN A 95 -6.77 -4.80 -2.17
N LEU A 96 -7.24 -5.34 -3.31
CA LEU A 96 -6.38 -5.96 -4.34
C LEU A 96 -6.17 -5.07 -5.60
N GLY A 97 -6.42 -3.77 -5.50
CA GLY A 97 -6.04 -2.78 -6.52
C GLY A 97 -7.08 -2.49 -7.60
N THR A 98 -7.31 -3.39 -8.58
CA THR A 98 -7.91 -2.96 -9.88
C THR A 98 -9.31 -3.47 -10.22
N THR A 99 -10.02 -4.06 -9.28
CA THR A 99 -11.48 -4.29 -9.30
C THR A 99 -11.93 -4.23 -7.84
N PRO A 100 -13.18 -3.86 -7.50
CA PRO A 100 -13.63 -3.96 -6.11
C PRO A 100 -13.45 -5.42 -5.72
N SER A 101 -12.38 -5.70 -4.99
CA SER A 101 -11.92 -7.02 -4.64
C SER A 101 -11.06 -6.90 -3.40
N SER A 102 -11.47 -7.65 -2.40
CA SER A 102 -10.80 -7.72 -1.11
C SER A 102 -10.43 -9.18 -0.85
N GLY A 103 -9.30 -9.38 -0.19
CA GLY A 103 -8.84 -10.68 0.22
C GLY A 103 -8.56 -10.74 1.72
N ILE A 104 -8.67 -11.94 2.28
CA ILE A 104 -8.14 -12.24 3.62
C ILE A 104 -6.84 -13.01 3.48
N PHE A 105 -5.83 -12.59 4.23
CA PHE A 105 -4.47 -13.11 4.19
C PHE A 105 -4.07 -13.43 5.62
N HIS A 106 -3.60 -14.65 5.91
CA HIS A 106 -3.40 -15.05 7.30
C HIS A 106 -2.23 -14.30 7.93
N GLN A 107 -1.07 -14.28 7.27
CA GLN A 107 0.13 -13.68 7.83
C GLN A 107 0.14 -12.16 7.71
N MET A 108 -0.35 -11.60 6.59
CA MET A 108 -0.45 -10.15 6.42
C MET A 108 -1.41 -9.49 7.41
N SER A 109 -2.40 -10.22 7.93
CA SER A 109 -3.28 -9.73 9.00
C SER A 109 -2.57 -9.43 10.33
N PHE A 110 -1.32 -9.85 10.50
CA PHE A 110 -0.51 -9.51 11.69
C PHE A 110 0.40 -8.29 11.48
N VAL A 111 0.33 -7.63 10.32
CA VAL A 111 1.08 -6.39 10.06
C VAL A 111 0.27 -5.23 10.61
N ASN A 112 0.77 -4.56 11.64
CA ASN A 112 0.04 -3.50 12.32
C ASN A 112 0.04 -2.17 11.56
N HIS A 113 -0.85 -1.28 12.01
CA HIS A 113 -0.98 0.06 11.46
C HIS A 113 0.06 1.06 11.98
N ASP A 114 0.59 1.86 11.07
CA ASP A 114 1.17 3.18 11.34
C ASP A 114 0.80 4.14 10.21
N CYS A 115 0.53 5.42 10.51
CA CYS A 115 0.08 6.37 9.48
C CYS A 115 1.15 6.67 8.42
N GLU A 116 2.44 6.56 8.77
CA GLU A 116 3.55 6.65 7.81
C GLU A 116 3.95 5.26 7.31
N GLY A 117 4.00 4.28 8.22
CA GLY A 117 4.43 2.92 7.90
C GLY A 117 5.93 2.80 7.63
N ASN A 118 6.34 1.58 7.28
CA ASN A 118 7.67 1.28 6.74
C ASN A 118 7.64 0.19 5.67
N SER A 119 6.43 -0.23 5.28
CA SER A 119 6.15 -1.25 4.29
C SER A 119 4.84 -0.93 3.58
N PHE A 120 4.62 -1.58 2.43
CA PHE A 120 3.37 -1.50 1.69
C PHE A 120 3.08 -2.85 1.03
N TRP A 121 1.80 -3.13 0.78
CA TRP A 121 1.40 -4.31 0.03
C TRP A 121 1.06 -3.96 -1.42
N LYS A 122 1.27 -4.91 -2.32
CA LYS A 122 0.87 -4.82 -3.72
C LYS A 122 0.33 -6.15 -4.22
N TRP A 123 -0.76 -6.08 -4.97
CA TRP A 123 -1.38 -7.25 -5.61
C TRP A 123 -0.70 -7.59 -6.93
N PHE A 124 -0.36 -8.86 -7.10
CA PHE A 124 0.19 -9.41 -8.34
C PHE A 124 -0.84 -10.35 -8.97
N PRO A 125 -1.74 -9.83 -9.83
CA PRO A 125 -2.87 -10.60 -10.36
C PRO A 125 -2.42 -11.81 -11.20
N ARG A 126 -1.29 -11.72 -11.91
CA ARG A 126 -0.73 -12.83 -12.70
C ARG A 126 -0.31 -14.01 -11.82
N ASN A 127 0.15 -13.75 -10.60
CA ASN A 127 0.60 -14.75 -9.64
C ASN A 127 -0.52 -15.15 -8.66
N GLY A 128 -1.58 -14.34 -8.56
CA GLY A 128 -2.68 -14.51 -7.61
C GLY A 128 -2.23 -14.36 -6.16
N GLU A 129 -1.29 -13.46 -5.90
CA GLU A 129 -0.70 -13.24 -4.56
C GLU A 129 -0.55 -11.76 -4.23
N GLN A 130 -0.68 -11.44 -2.94
CA GLN A 130 -0.30 -10.16 -2.37
C GLN A 130 1.16 -10.26 -1.93
N ARG A 131 1.92 -9.19 -2.13
CA ARG A 131 3.31 -9.10 -1.65
C ARG A 131 3.47 -7.91 -0.73
N LEU A 132 4.15 -8.11 0.38
CA LEU A 132 4.53 -7.06 1.33
C LEU A 132 5.98 -6.65 1.06
N PHE A 133 6.21 -5.37 0.78
CA PHE A 133 7.52 -4.81 0.49
C PHE A 133 7.98 -3.89 1.60
N ALA A 134 9.28 -3.87 1.88
CA ALA A 134 9.89 -2.82 2.67
C ALA A 134 9.91 -1.51 1.87
N ASP A 135 9.27 -0.47 2.38
CA ASP A 135 9.24 0.86 1.73
C ASP A 135 10.51 1.67 2.01
N ARG A 136 11.16 1.34 3.13
CA ARG A 136 12.46 1.84 3.55
C ARG A 136 13.22 0.73 4.26
N ARG A 137 14.48 0.99 4.65
CA ARG A 137 15.21 0.05 5.51
C ARG A 137 14.47 -0.14 6.84
N ILE A 138 14.24 -1.39 7.23
CA ILE A 138 13.65 -1.79 8.52
C ILE A 138 14.74 -2.47 9.34
N LYS A 139 14.98 -2.02 10.57
CA LYS A 139 16.05 -2.60 11.43
C LYS A 139 15.59 -3.91 12.06
N CYS A 140 16.55 -4.77 12.39
CA CYS A 140 16.29 -5.95 13.22
C CYS A 140 15.52 -5.57 14.50
N GLY A 141 14.42 -6.27 14.77
CA GLY A 141 13.54 -6.03 15.91
C GLY A 141 12.51 -4.91 15.73
N GLU A 142 12.59 -4.09 14.68
CA GLU A 142 11.58 -3.08 14.35
C GLU A 142 10.27 -3.76 13.89
N GLU A 143 9.12 -3.18 14.25
CA GLU A 143 7.81 -3.65 13.79
C GLU A 143 7.63 -3.28 12.31
N ILE A 144 7.08 -4.21 11.53
CA ILE A 144 6.73 -4.03 10.13
C ILE A 144 5.30 -3.48 10.09
N LEU A 145 5.14 -2.30 9.50
CA LEU A 145 3.97 -1.47 9.64
C LEU A 145 3.51 -0.92 8.29
N VAL A 146 2.20 -0.77 8.14
CA VAL A 146 1.53 -0.32 6.91
C VAL A 146 0.43 0.71 7.23
N PRO A 147 0.20 1.71 6.37
CA PRO A 147 -0.96 2.57 6.50
C PRO A 147 -2.25 1.81 6.12
N TYR A 148 -3.29 1.89 6.95
CA TYR A 148 -4.60 1.25 6.73
C TYR A 148 -5.59 2.16 6.00
N HIS A 149 -5.18 3.39 5.69
CA HIS A 149 -6.02 4.46 5.16
C HIS A 149 -5.22 5.26 4.13
N SER A 150 -5.93 6.03 3.30
CA SER A 150 -5.34 7.06 2.45
C SER A 150 -4.97 8.33 3.24
N PHE A 151 -4.52 9.37 2.55
CA PHE A 151 -4.23 10.68 3.15
C PHE A 151 -5.52 11.40 3.54
N MET A 152 -5.74 11.61 4.84
CA MET A 152 -6.89 12.35 5.37
C MET A 152 -6.53 13.03 6.70
N PRO A 153 -7.29 14.02 7.20
CA PRO A 153 -7.04 14.68 8.49
C PRO A 153 -6.99 13.74 9.68
N ARG A 154 -6.21 14.10 10.71
CA ARG A 154 -6.00 13.25 11.90
C ARG A 154 -7.30 12.76 12.52
N ASN A 155 -8.28 13.64 12.71
CA ASN A 155 -9.54 13.27 13.35
C ASN A 155 -10.33 12.24 12.53
N GLU A 156 -10.32 12.35 11.21
CA GLU A 156 -10.95 11.37 10.32
C GLU A 156 -10.26 10.01 10.43
N ARG A 157 -8.92 9.99 10.48
CA ARG A 157 -8.15 8.74 10.68
C ARG A 157 -8.44 8.11 12.02
N GLN A 158 -8.48 8.89 13.10
CA GLN A 158 -8.81 8.37 14.43
C GLN A 158 -10.22 7.79 14.46
N ASN A 159 -11.20 8.47 13.86
CA ASN A 159 -12.57 7.97 13.77
C ASN A 159 -12.66 6.68 12.96
N LEU A 160 -11.98 6.60 11.80
CA LEU A 160 -11.90 5.40 10.97
C LEU A 160 -11.25 4.25 11.76
N LEU A 161 -10.07 4.48 12.33
CA LEU A 161 -9.33 3.45 13.07
C LEU A 161 -10.10 2.96 14.29
N LYS A 162 -10.80 3.87 14.98
CA LYS A 162 -11.65 3.51 16.12
C LYS A 162 -12.88 2.71 15.69
N SER A 163 -13.50 3.05 14.56
CA SER A 163 -14.72 2.40 14.09
C SER A 163 -14.46 1.02 13.49
N PHE A 164 -13.39 0.87 12.72
CA PHE A 164 -13.09 -0.36 11.98
C PHE A 164 -12.14 -1.32 12.71
N TYR A 165 -11.24 -0.79 13.53
CA TYR A 165 -10.18 -1.58 14.17
C TYR A 165 -10.15 -1.41 15.70
N ASN A 166 -11.04 -0.59 16.26
CA ASN A 166 -11.23 -0.40 17.69
C ASN A 166 -9.99 0.09 18.47
N PHE A 167 -9.08 0.84 17.83
CA PHE A 167 -7.93 1.46 18.50
C PHE A 167 -7.76 2.94 18.15
N ASN A 168 -7.01 3.67 18.97
CA ASN A 168 -6.59 5.05 18.71
C ASN A 168 -5.11 5.05 18.31
N CYS A 169 -4.77 5.67 17.17
CA CYS A 169 -3.39 5.69 16.69
C CYS A 169 -2.55 6.73 17.44
N GLN A 170 -1.38 6.31 17.92
CA GLN A 170 -0.41 7.15 18.63
C GLN A 170 0.92 7.26 17.89
N CYS A 171 0.93 7.07 16.57
CA CYS A 171 2.16 7.21 15.78
C CYS A 171 2.70 8.64 15.79
N LYS A 172 3.96 8.80 15.39
CA LYS A 172 4.64 10.11 15.31
C LYS A 172 3.89 11.12 14.44
N VAL A 173 3.24 10.67 13.38
CA VAL A 173 2.39 11.53 12.53
C VAL A 173 1.20 12.07 13.32
N CYS A 174 0.46 11.20 14.01
CA CYS A 174 -0.67 11.61 14.84
C CYS A 174 -0.26 12.51 16.01
N GLU A 175 0.91 12.28 16.60
CA GLU A 175 1.48 13.16 17.64
C GLU A 175 1.90 14.52 17.08
N ARG A 176 2.52 14.56 15.90
CA ARG A 176 2.92 15.80 15.24
C ARG A 176 1.70 16.66 14.90
N GLN A 177 0.66 16.06 14.29
CA GLN A 177 -0.58 16.75 13.93
C GLN A 177 -1.36 17.27 15.14
N LEU A 178 -1.21 16.66 16.32
CA LEU A 178 -1.76 17.23 17.55
C LEU A 178 -1.07 18.53 17.96
N ARG A 179 0.22 18.68 17.66
CA ARG A 179 1.06 19.78 18.13
C ARG A 179 1.10 20.99 17.21
N ASP A 180 0.80 20.81 15.92
CA ASP A 180 0.99 21.85 14.90
C ASP A 180 -0.29 22.61 14.50
N ASN A 181 -1.34 22.55 15.32
CA ASN A 181 -2.60 23.27 15.14
C ASN A 181 -3.24 23.12 13.74
N GLY A 182 -3.11 21.94 13.13
CA GLY A 182 -3.79 21.60 11.87
C GLY A 182 -3.00 21.91 10.60
N VAL A 183 -1.74 22.36 10.70
CA VAL A 183 -0.88 22.61 9.53
C VAL A 183 -0.64 21.31 8.76
N SER A 184 -0.23 20.23 9.43
CA SER A 184 -0.03 18.93 8.80
C SER A 184 -1.35 18.33 8.28
N ASP A 185 -2.48 18.57 8.95
CA ASP A 185 -3.79 18.12 8.46
C ASP A 185 -4.15 18.79 7.13
N LYS A 186 -3.95 20.12 7.04
CA LYS A 186 -4.16 20.85 5.78
C LYS A 186 -3.27 20.31 4.65
N LYS A 187 -1.98 20.06 4.93
CA LYS A 187 -1.07 19.47 3.93
C LYS A 187 -1.59 18.13 3.39
N TRP A 188 -2.11 17.26 4.26
CA TRP A 188 -2.64 15.95 3.84
C TRP A 188 -3.94 16.08 3.04
N SER A 189 -4.85 16.96 3.47
CA SER A 189 -6.06 17.26 2.71
C SER A 189 -5.76 17.86 1.34
N ASP A 190 -4.77 18.76 1.27
CA ASP A 190 -4.32 19.34 0.02
C ASP A 190 -3.69 18.28 -0.88
N PHE A 191 -2.84 17.40 -0.33
CA PHE A 191 -2.24 16.30 -1.06
C PHE A 191 -3.29 15.39 -1.71
N GLU A 192 -4.28 14.93 -0.94
CA GLU A 192 -5.32 14.03 -1.48
C GLU A 192 -6.20 14.74 -2.51
N ARG A 193 -6.64 15.96 -2.21
CA ARG A 193 -7.44 16.77 -3.14
C ARG A 193 -6.69 17.04 -4.44
N ASN A 194 -5.40 17.36 -4.37
CA ASN A 194 -4.59 17.63 -5.54
C ASN A 194 -4.35 16.36 -6.35
N ARG A 195 -4.19 15.18 -5.72
CA ARG A 195 -4.11 13.89 -6.42
C ARG A 195 -5.37 13.60 -7.22
N GLU A 196 -6.54 13.76 -6.61
CA GLU A 196 -7.83 13.61 -7.31
C GLU A 196 -7.97 14.64 -8.43
N TYR A 197 -7.64 15.90 -8.16
CA TYR A 197 -7.72 16.96 -9.17
C TYR A 197 -6.87 16.62 -10.39
N VAL A 198 -5.59 16.25 -10.22
CA VAL A 198 -4.69 15.88 -11.32
C VAL A 198 -5.28 14.72 -12.13
N PHE A 199 -5.81 13.69 -11.46
CA PHE A 199 -6.42 12.54 -12.11
C PHE A 199 -7.58 12.94 -13.04
N TYR A 200 -8.46 13.85 -12.61
CA TYR A 200 -9.62 14.28 -13.40
C TYR A 200 -9.35 15.43 -14.37
N SER A 201 -8.29 16.21 -14.16
CA SER A 201 -8.01 17.45 -14.92
C SER A 201 -6.82 17.36 -15.88
N MET A 202 -6.12 16.23 -15.95
CA MET A 202 -4.90 16.11 -16.78
C MET A 202 -5.07 16.52 -18.25
N GLN A 203 -6.29 16.41 -18.81
CA GLN A 203 -6.58 16.83 -20.18
C GLN A 203 -7.22 18.23 -20.25
N THR A 204 -7.95 18.65 -19.22
CA THR A 204 -8.74 19.89 -19.23
C THR A 204 -7.99 21.08 -18.65
N ASN A 205 -7.05 20.86 -17.73
CA ASN A 205 -6.21 21.91 -17.15
C ASN A 205 -4.75 21.45 -16.94
N PRO A 206 -4.06 21.02 -18.01
CA PRO A 206 -2.76 20.36 -17.91
C PRO A 206 -1.65 21.23 -17.31
N SER A 207 -1.69 22.54 -17.54
CA SER A 207 -0.67 23.47 -17.00
C SER A 207 -0.77 23.62 -15.48
N GLU A 208 -1.96 23.45 -14.90
CA GLU A 208 -2.11 23.42 -13.45
C GLU A 208 -1.81 22.02 -12.92
N SER A 209 -2.31 20.97 -13.58
CA SER A 209 -2.07 19.58 -13.18
C SER A 209 -0.57 19.27 -13.06
N ILE A 210 0.27 19.79 -13.97
CA ILE A 210 1.71 19.51 -13.92
C ILE A 210 2.40 20.17 -12.73
N LYS A 211 1.99 21.38 -12.32
CA LYS A 211 2.53 22.04 -11.12
C LYS A 211 2.15 21.25 -9.87
N LEU A 212 0.89 20.80 -9.82
CA LEU A 212 0.42 19.96 -8.73
C LEU A 212 1.16 18.61 -8.72
N CYS A 213 1.50 18.02 -9.87
CA CYS A 213 2.37 16.85 -9.92
C CYS A 213 3.73 17.11 -9.24
N ASP A 214 4.36 18.26 -9.50
CA ASP A 214 5.64 18.62 -8.85
C ASP A 214 5.48 18.74 -7.34
N GLU A 215 4.45 19.46 -6.88
CA GLU A 215 4.16 19.62 -5.45
C GLU A 215 3.91 18.28 -4.76
N LEU A 216 3.16 17.37 -5.40
CA LEU A 216 2.89 16.03 -4.89
C LEU A 216 4.18 15.19 -4.82
N ILE A 217 5.02 15.26 -5.86
CA ILE A 217 6.29 14.55 -5.92
C ILE A 217 7.22 15.06 -4.80
N ASP A 218 7.33 16.37 -4.64
CA ASP A 218 8.19 16.96 -3.61
C ASP A 218 7.69 16.67 -2.19
N PHE A 219 6.36 16.69 -1.99
CA PHE A 219 5.77 16.24 -0.73
C PHE A 219 6.15 14.78 -0.40
N VAL A 220 6.08 13.85 -1.35
CA VAL A 220 6.46 12.44 -1.10
C VAL A 220 7.96 12.28 -0.89
N LYS A 221 8.80 13.05 -1.58
CA LYS A 221 10.25 13.06 -1.33
C LYS A 221 10.58 13.50 0.10
N ASP A 222 10.00 14.61 0.53
CA ASP A 222 10.37 15.29 1.77
C ASP A 222 9.72 14.66 3.00
N GLU A 223 8.43 14.35 2.94
CA GLU A 223 7.65 13.87 4.10
C GLU A 223 7.60 12.35 4.18
N TYR A 224 7.84 11.64 3.06
CA TYR A 224 7.71 10.18 2.95
C TYR A 224 8.97 9.50 2.38
N HIS A 225 10.11 10.18 2.42
CA HIS A 225 11.41 9.63 2.03
C HIS A 225 11.41 8.97 0.64
N SER A 226 10.69 9.55 -0.32
CA SER A 226 10.50 8.99 -1.65
C SER A 226 9.84 7.61 -1.65
N SER A 227 8.79 7.42 -0.83
CA SER A 227 8.02 6.17 -0.70
C SER A 227 7.82 5.46 -2.04
N LEU A 228 8.26 4.21 -2.10
CA LEU A 228 8.18 3.34 -3.27
C LEU A 228 6.74 2.95 -3.58
N SER A 229 5.84 3.08 -2.61
CA SER A 229 4.41 2.85 -2.81
C SER A 229 3.72 3.96 -3.62
N LEU A 230 4.25 5.20 -3.60
CA LEU A 230 3.62 6.38 -4.19
C LEU A 230 4.37 6.94 -5.39
N MET A 231 5.71 6.98 -5.31
CA MET A 231 6.56 7.64 -6.29
C MET A 231 6.39 7.10 -7.73
N PRO A 232 6.30 5.78 -7.99
CA PRO A 232 6.13 5.28 -9.35
C PRO A 232 4.86 5.83 -10.02
N ASP A 233 3.74 5.85 -9.29
CA ASP A 233 2.45 6.28 -9.84
C ASP A 233 2.40 7.79 -10.05
N LEU A 234 2.93 8.59 -9.11
CA LEU A 234 3.02 10.05 -9.28
C LEU A 234 3.89 10.45 -10.47
N GLN A 235 5.03 9.78 -10.65
CA GLN A 235 5.92 9.98 -11.80
C GLN A 235 5.23 9.57 -13.11
N PHE A 236 4.50 8.44 -13.11
CA PHE A 236 3.75 8.02 -14.29
C PHE A 236 2.68 9.04 -14.69
N ILE A 237 1.92 9.55 -13.72
CA ILE A 237 0.89 10.58 -13.94
C ILE A 237 1.52 11.88 -14.46
N ALA A 238 2.62 12.36 -13.86
CA ALA A 238 3.33 13.54 -14.32
C ALA A 238 3.80 13.40 -15.78
N GLY A 239 4.32 12.22 -16.14
CA GLY A 239 4.69 11.89 -17.51
C GLY A 239 3.52 11.93 -18.48
N GLN A 240 2.34 11.44 -18.07
CA GLN A 240 1.11 11.51 -18.87
C GLN A 240 0.62 12.94 -19.07
N VAL A 241 0.60 13.76 -18.01
CA VAL A 241 0.20 15.17 -18.09
C VAL A 241 1.14 15.94 -19.01
N ALA A 242 2.46 15.76 -18.87
CA ALA A 242 3.45 16.41 -19.72
C ALA A 242 3.27 16.03 -21.20
N LEU A 243 3.10 14.74 -21.49
CA LEU A 243 2.97 14.26 -22.86
C LEU A 243 1.64 14.64 -23.52
N ILE A 244 0.54 14.24 -22.89
CA ILE A 244 -0.80 14.32 -23.48
C ILE A 244 -1.38 15.72 -23.31
N GLY A 245 -1.15 16.32 -22.13
CA GLY A 245 -1.72 17.61 -21.77
C GLY A 245 -0.94 18.81 -22.30
N LEU A 246 0.41 18.74 -22.27
CA LEU A 246 1.28 19.87 -22.61
C LEU A 246 2.05 19.69 -23.91
N GLY A 247 2.19 18.46 -24.41
CA GLY A 247 3.10 18.16 -25.52
C GLY A 247 4.58 18.35 -25.15
N ASP A 248 4.91 18.38 -23.86
CA ASP A 248 6.27 18.52 -23.34
C ASP A 248 6.96 17.14 -23.33
N MET A 249 7.61 16.82 -24.45
CA MET A 249 8.19 15.51 -24.70
C MET A 249 9.39 15.21 -23.80
N GLU A 250 10.24 16.22 -23.52
CA GLU A 250 11.43 16.06 -22.69
C GLU A 250 11.02 15.73 -21.26
N ARG A 251 10.09 16.51 -20.70
CA ARG A 251 9.58 16.30 -19.36
C ARG A 251 8.82 14.99 -19.23
N ALA A 252 8.03 14.64 -20.25
CA ALA A 252 7.35 13.36 -20.31
C ALA A 252 8.35 12.19 -20.26
N ALA A 253 9.38 12.22 -21.10
CA ALA A 253 10.41 11.18 -21.13
C ALA A 253 11.11 11.03 -19.78
N HIS A 254 11.45 12.15 -19.13
CA HIS A 254 12.06 12.17 -17.81
C HIS A 254 11.21 11.44 -16.75
N HIS A 255 9.95 11.86 -16.57
CA HIS A 255 9.07 11.28 -15.56
C HIS A 255 8.72 9.82 -15.85
N LEU A 256 8.44 9.46 -17.11
CA LEU A 256 8.14 8.09 -17.51
C LEU A 256 9.33 7.15 -17.26
N LYS A 257 10.56 7.63 -17.47
CA LYS A 257 11.77 6.85 -17.19
C LYS A 257 11.89 6.52 -15.71
N ILE A 258 11.69 7.51 -14.84
CA ILE A 258 11.73 7.30 -13.38
C ILE A 258 10.64 6.32 -12.94
N ALA A 259 9.41 6.48 -13.45
CA ALA A 259 8.30 5.59 -13.13
C ALA A 259 8.61 4.12 -13.47
N ILE A 260 9.12 3.88 -14.69
CA ILE A 260 9.47 2.53 -15.15
C ILE A 260 10.66 1.96 -14.36
N ASP A 261 11.67 2.78 -14.07
CA ASP A 261 12.84 2.36 -13.29
C ASP A 261 12.44 1.90 -11.89
N LEU A 262 11.66 2.73 -11.18
CA LEU A 262 11.18 2.40 -9.83
C LEU A 262 10.28 1.16 -9.86
N LYS A 263 9.33 1.10 -10.80
CA LYS A 263 8.43 -0.06 -10.93
C LYS A 263 9.21 -1.35 -11.20
N SER A 264 10.20 -1.30 -12.09
CA SER A 264 11.07 -2.44 -12.39
C SER A 264 11.96 -2.83 -11.21
N PHE A 265 12.45 -1.85 -10.45
CA PHE A 265 13.25 -2.08 -9.25
C PHE A 265 12.43 -2.78 -8.14
N ILE A 266 11.18 -2.37 -7.93
CA ILE A 266 10.28 -2.93 -6.91
C ILE A 266 9.76 -4.31 -7.33
N GLU A 267 9.23 -4.41 -8.55
CA GLU A 267 8.46 -5.59 -8.99
C GLU A 267 9.33 -6.65 -9.67
N GLY A 268 10.57 -6.30 -10.07
CA GLY A 268 11.51 -7.21 -10.71
C GLY A 268 10.97 -7.77 -12.03
N GLU A 269 11.07 -9.08 -12.19
CA GLU A 269 10.60 -9.80 -13.39
C GLU A 269 9.07 -9.82 -13.52
N ASP A 270 8.33 -9.63 -12.42
CA ASP A 270 6.87 -9.60 -12.43
C ASP A 270 6.31 -8.20 -12.77
N ALA A 271 7.17 -7.23 -13.10
CA ALA A 271 6.75 -5.86 -13.42
C ALA A 271 5.87 -5.80 -14.68
N ASP A 272 4.61 -5.38 -14.53
CA ASP A 272 3.73 -5.14 -15.68
C ASP A 272 3.90 -3.71 -16.21
N LEU A 273 4.76 -3.54 -17.22
CA LEU A 273 5.03 -2.26 -17.85
C LEU A 273 4.13 -1.94 -19.05
N SER A 274 3.11 -2.76 -19.33
CA SER A 274 2.30 -2.63 -20.56
C SER A 274 1.64 -1.26 -20.71
N SER A 275 1.04 -0.71 -19.64
CA SER A 275 0.46 0.63 -19.64
C SER A 275 1.52 1.72 -19.85
N HIS A 276 2.70 1.56 -19.25
CA HIS A 276 3.78 2.54 -19.34
C HIS A 276 4.34 2.59 -20.75
N LEU A 277 4.62 1.42 -21.34
CA LEU A 277 5.15 1.32 -22.69
C LEU A 277 4.16 1.80 -23.77
N LYS A 278 2.84 1.67 -23.54
CA LYS A 278 1.82 2.29 -24.40
C LYS A 278 1.94 3.81 -24.42
N ILE A 279 2.22 4.44 -23.28
CA ILE A 279 2.45 5.90 -23.21
C ILE A 279 3.79 6.27 -23.82
N VAL A 280 4.86 5.51 -23.54
CA VAL A 280 6.20 5.74 -24.14
C VAL A 280 6.15 5.66 -25.68
N ALA A 281 5.33 4.77 -26.25
CA ALA A 281 5.17 4.65 -27.69
C ALA A 281 4.62 5.93 -28.38
N LEU A 282 4.00 6.84 -27.61
CA LEU A 282 3.53 8.13 -28.11
C LEU A 282 4.63 9.20 -28.15
N LEU A 283 5.78 8.97 -27.50
CA LEU A 283 6.94 9.87 -27.58
C LEU A 283 7.62 9.78 -28.96
N PRO A 284 8.28 10.86 -29.42
CA PRO A 284 9.16 10.80 -30.58
C PRO A 284 10.28 9.77 -30.43
N VAL A 285 10.68 9.16 -31.55
CA VAL A 285 11.64 8.02 -31.60
C VAL A 285 12.98 8.36 -30.95
N GLU A 286 13.43 9.62 -31.01
CA GLU A 286 14.66 10.09 -30.38
C GLU A 286 14.70 9.86 -28.85
N TYR A 287 13.54 9.85 -28.17
CA TYR A 287 13.45 9.56 -26.73
C TYR A 287 13.46 8.05 -26.43
N HIS A 288 13.19 7.19 -27.40
CA HIS A 288 13.03 5.74 -27.19
C HIS A 288 14.33 5.06 -26.73
N GLN A 289 15.48 5.65 -27.03
CA GLN A 289 16.78 5.14 -26.58
C GLN A 289 16.88 5.07 -25.04
N GLN A 290 16.16 5.93 -24.32
CA GLN A 290 16.09 5.91 -22.85
C GLN A 290 15.38 4.67 -22.32
N PHE A 291 14.48 4.07 -23.12
CA PHE A 291 13.60 2.97 -22.72
C PHE A 291 14.01 1.61 -23.32
N LYS A 292 15.08 1.56 -24.12
CA LYS A 292 15.53 0.37 -24.86
C LYS A 292 15.69 -0.90 -24.00
N ASN A 293 16.03 -0.73 -22.72
CA ASN A 293 16.24 -1.84 -21.78
C ASN A 293 14.92 -2.50 -21.33
N TYR A 294 13.78 -1.81 -21.50
CA TYR A 294 12.45 -2.27 -21.13
C TYR A 294 11.70 -2.83 -22.33
N VAL A 295 11.85 -2.17 -23.49
CA VAL A 295 11.21 -2.60 -24.75
C VAL A 295 11.73 -3.96 -25.24
N LYS A 296 12.98 -4.32 -24.92
CA LYS A 296 13.57 -5.62 -25.30
C LYS A 296 13.21 -6.80 -24.38
N LYS A 297 12.52 -6.55 -23.27
CA LYS A 297 12.20 -7.56 -22.24
C LYS A 297 10.77 -8.12 -22.33
N GLN A 298 9.94 -7.61 -23.26
CA GLN A 298 8.62 -8.15 -23.58
C GLN A 298 8.68 -8.91 -24.89
#